data_AF-A0A1H6WLM5-F1
#
_entry.id   AF-A0A1H6WLM5-F1
#
_cell.length_a   1.000
_cell.length_b   1.000
_cell.length_c   1.000
_cell.angle_alpha   90.00
_cell.angle_beta   90.00
_cell.angle_gamma   90.00
#
_symmetry.space_group_name_H-M   'P 1'
#
loop_
_entity.id
_entity.type
_entity.pdbx_description
1 polymer ?
#
loop_
_entity_poly.entity_id
_entity_poly.type
_entity_poly.pdbx_seq_one_letter_code
_entity_poly.pdbx_strand_id
1 'polypeptide(L)' 'MNENISVDEVMRITHKSREFIINAIENGSFPGSFTKTKNGTRCVHIPRKAFEEYMNHFYRTTSDELIIALVNELTKKA' A
#
# COMPACT_ATOMS: atom_id res chain seq x y z
N MET A 1 -17.88 -2.82 -10.25
CA MET A 1 -16.50 -2.60 -9.75
C MET A 1 -16.20 -3.67 -8.72
N ASN A 2 -15.02 -4.28 -8.72
CA ASN A 2 -14.66 -5.26 -7.68
C ASN A 2 -14.53 -4.57 -6.33
N GLU A 3 -15.36 -4.95 -5.36
CA GLU A 3 -15.41 -4.34 -4.02
C GLU A 3 -14.19 -4.70 -3.15
N ASN A 4 -13.43 -5.72 -3.54
CA ASN A 4 -12.22 -6.20 -2.87
C ASN A 4 -11.00 -6.10 -3.80
N ILE A 5 -9.85 -5.72 -3.25
CA ILE A 5 -8.57 -5.69 -3.96
C ILE A 5 -7.71 -6.89 -3.54
N SER A 6 -7.02 -7.51 -4.50
CA SER A 6 -6.14 -8.65 -4.18
C SER A 6 -4.83 -8.15 -3.58
N VAL A 7 -4.19 -9.01 -2.77
CA VAL A 7 -2.86 -8.68 -2.20
C VAL A 7 -1.83 -8.45 -3.31
N ASP A 8 -1.91 -9.18 -4.43
CA ASP A 8 -0.98 -9.04 -5.54
C ASP A 8 -1.14 -7.69 -6.26
N GLU A 9 -2.36 -7.17 -6.35
CA GLU A 9 -2.62 -5.82 -6.88
C GLU A 9 -2.07 -4.75 -5.92
N VAL A 10 -2.29 -4.90 -4.61
CA VAL A 10 -1.72 -4.00 -3.59
C VAL A 10 -0.19 -4.01 -3.63
N MET A 11 0.44 -5.16 -3.83
CA MET A 11 1.90 -5.27 -3.97
C MET A 11 2.41 -4.47 -5.16
N ARG A 12 1.73 -4.51 -6.31
CA ARG A 12 2.10 -3.75 -7.51
C ARG A 12 2.00 -2.25 -7.29
N ILE A 13 0.97 -1.79 -6.57
CA ILE A 13 0.73 -0.37 -6.31
C ILE A 13 1.70 0.18 -5.26
N THR A 14 1.89 -0.56 -4.16
CA THR A 14 2.65 -0.06 -3.00
C THR A 14 4.14 -0.38 -3.07
N HIS A 15 4.53 -1.28 -3.99
CA HIS A 15 5.86 -1.87 -4.10
C HIS A 15 6.34 -2.52 -2.79
N LYS A 16 5.41 -3.03 -1.97
CA LYS A 16 5.72 -3.76 -0.75
C LYS A 16 5.59 -5.26 -0.95
N SER A 17 6.32 -6.02 -0.14
CA SER A 17 6.22 -7.48 -0.16
C SER A 17 4.87 -7.93 0.41
N ARG A 18 4.44 -9.12 -0.02
CA ARG A 18 3.23 -9.77 0.49
C ARG A 18 3.21 -9.82 2.02
N GLU A 19 4.32 -10.26 2.61
CA GLU A 19 4.44 -10.43 4.06
C GLU A 19 4.36 -9.09 4.80
N PHE A 20 4.93 -8.02 4.22
CA PHE A 20 4.80 -6.67 4.78
C PHE A 20 3.34 -6.22 4.83
N ILE A 21 2.60 -6.40 3.73
CA ILE A 21 1.18 -6.02 3.65
C ILE A 21 0.36 -6.83 4.65
N ILE A 22 0.56 -8.15 4.72
CA ILE A 22 -0.17 -9.02 5.64
C ILE A 22 0.11 -8.61 7.09
N ASN A 23 1.38 -8.43 7.47
CA ASN A 23 1.74 -8.02 8.83
C ASN A 23 1.20 -6.62 9.18
N ALA A 24 1.15 -5.70 8.21
CA ALA A 24 0.58 -4.37 8.40
C ALA A 24 -0.96 -4.41 8.57
N ILE A 25 -1.63 -5.38 7.97
CA ILE A 25 -3.06 -5.63 8.23
C ILE A 25 -3.25 -6.27 9.61
N GLU A 26 -2.39 -7.22 9.98
CA GLU A 26 -2.44 -7.86 11.32
C GLU A 26 -2.22 -6.86 12.45
N ASN A 27 -1.32 -5.87 12.27
CA ASN A 27 -1.01 -4.87 13.28
C ASN A 27 -1.92 -3.62 13.23
N GLY A 28 -2.85 -3.54 12.27
CA GLY A 28 -3.81 -2.43 12.13
C GLY A 28 -3.26 -1.16 11.46
N SER A 29 -2.04 -1.19 10.90
CA SER A 29 -1.44 -0.04 10.20
C SER A 29 -1.83 0.06 8.72
N PHE A 30 -2.53 -0.95 8.19
CA PHE A 30 -2.97 -1.02 6.80
C PHE A 30 -4.45 -1.45 6.74
N PRO A 31 -5.26 -0.90 5.81
CA PRO A 31 -6.68 -1.24 5.72
C PRO A 31 -6.88 -2.70 5.33
N GLY A 32 -7.76 -3.38 6.06
CA GLY A 32 -8.13 -4.75 5.77
C GLY A 32 -8.53 -5.51 7.02
N SER A 33 -8.87 -6.78 6.82
CA SER A 33 -9.12 -7.73 7.89
C SER A 33 -8.39 -9.02 7.58
N PHE A 34 -8.02 -9.74 8.65
CA PHE A 34 -7.37 -11.03 8.51
C PHE A 34 -8.09 -12.07 9.37
N THR A 35 -8.00 -13.33 8.96
CA THR A 35 -8.41 -14.48 9.75
C THR A 35 -7.27 -15.46 9.78
N LYS A 36 -6.88 -15.87 10.99
CA LYS A 36 -5.84 -16.88 11.19
C LYS A 36 -6.51 -18.23 11.41
N THR A 37 -6.23 -19.18 10.52
CA THR A 37 -6.68 -20.57 10.67
C THR A 37 -5.90 -21.28 11.77
N LYS A 38 -6.43 -22.39 12.29
CA LYS A 38 -5.73 -23.21 13.31
C LYS A 38 -4.35 -23.70 12.85
N ASN A 39 -4.13 -23.81 11.54
CA ASN A 39 -2.86 -24.25 10.94
C ASN A 39 -1.89 -23.08 10.69
N GLY A 40 -2.22 -21.86 11.12
CA GLY A 40 -1.37 -20.69 10.95
C GLY A 40 -1.49 -19.97 9.60
N THR A 41 -2.29 -20.50 8.66
CA THR A 41 -2.58 -19.81 7.39
C THR A 41 -3.39 -18.55 7.65
N ARG A 42 -2.96 -17.44 7.04
CA ARG A 42 -3.59 -16.12 7.13
C ARG A 42 -4.42 -15.86 5.88
N CYS A 43 -5.73 -15.72 6.04
CA CYS A 43 -6.63 -15.25 4.99
C CYS A 43 -6.83 -13.75 5.16
N VAL A 44 -6.68 -12.99 4.09
CA VAL A 44 -6.73 -11.52 4.12
C VAL A 44 -7.81 -11.01 3.18
N HIS A 45 -8.57 -10.04 3.65
CA HIS A 45 -9.61 -9.33 2.90
C HIS A 45 -9.35 -7.82 2.95
N ILE A 46 -9.28 -7.16 1.80
CA ILE A 46 -8.91 -5.76 1.65
C ILE A 46 -10.02 -5.04 0.86
N PRO A 47 -10.95 -4.35 1.53
CA PRO A 47 -11.97 -3.56 0.84
C PRO A 47 -11.31 -2.51 -0.06
N ARG A 48 -11.64 -2.50 -1.36
CA ARG A 48 -11.03 -1.60 -2.35
C ARG A 48 -11.18 -0.13 -1.94
N LYS A 49 -12.39 0.26 -1.51
CA LYS A 49 -12.68 1.62 -1.07
C LYS A 49 -11.78 2.07 0.08
N ALA A 50 -11.60 1.23 1.09
CA ALA A 50 -10.73 1.54 2.24
C ALA A 50 -9.25 1.64 1.85
N PHE A 51 -8.81 0.80 0.90
CA PHE A 51 -7.47 0.88 0.34
C PHE A 51 -7.25 2.20 -0.42
N GLU A 52 -8.16 2.58 -1.30
CA GLU A 52 -8.05 3.84 -2.06
C GLU A 52 -8.07 5.07 -1.15
N GLU A 53 -8.95 5.09 -0.14
CA GLU A 53 -8.96 6.14 0.88
C GLU A 53 -7.64 6.21 1.66
N TYR A 54 -7.06 5.08 2.05
CA TYR A 54 -5.75 5.01 2.69
C TYR A 54 -4.65 5.57 1.79
N MET A 55 -4.65 5.19 0.51
CA MET A 55 -3.64 5.62 -0.44
C MET A 55 -3.71 7.13 -0.67
N ASN A 56 -4.90 7.69 -0.84
CA ASN A 56 -5.07 9.12 -1.07
C ASN A 56 -4.74 9.98 0.17
N HIS A 57 -5.01 9.50 1.38
CA HIS A 57 -4.79 10.29 2.61
C HIS A 57 -3.42 10.10 3.24
N PHE A 58 -2.89 8.87 3.23
CA PHE A 58 -1.69 8.49 3.98
C PHE A 58 -0.52 8.08 3.09
N TYR A 59 -0.78 7.50 1.92
CA TYR A 59 0.26 7.14 0.97
C TYR A 59 0.55 8.30 0.01
N ARG A 60 1.37 9.25 0.47
CA ARG A 60 1.86 10.33 -0.38
C ARG A 60 2.89 9.76 -1.37
N THR A 61 2.44 9.25 -2.51
CA THR A 61 3.32 9.16 -3.68
C THR A 61 3.87 10.55 -3.96
N THR A 62 5.17 10.64 -4.24
CA THR A 62 5.81 11.90 -4.62
C THR A 62 5.06 12.49 -5.81
N SER A 63 4.55 13.72 -5.67
CA SER A 63 3.95 14.41 -6.81
C SER A 63 5.02 14.64 -7.87
N ASP A 64 4.62 14.68 -9.15
CA ASP A 64 5.53 15.01 -10.24
C ASP A 64 6.23 16.35 -10.00
N GLU A 65 5.56 17.29 -9.34
CA GLU A 65 6.11 18.57 -8.90
C GLU A 65 7.31 18.41 -7.94
N LEU A 66 7.21 17.50 -6.96
CA LEU A 66 8.30 17.19 -6.04
C LEU A 66 9.46 16.47 -6.75
N ILE A 67 9.16 15.60 -7.72
CA ILE A 67 10.17 14.93 -8.54
C ILE A 67 10.94 15.97 -9.38
N ILE A 68 10.22 16.86 -10.07
CA ILE A 68 10.81 17.93 -10.88
C ILE A 68 11.65 18.88 -10.01
N ALA A 69 11.15 19.27 -8.83
CA ALA A 69 11.88 20.11 -7.90
C ALA A 69 13.19 19.46 -7.44
N LEU A 70 13.17 18.16 -7.12
CA LEU A 70 14.34 17.41 -6.71
C LEU A 70 15.38 17.29 -7.85
N VAL A 71 14.93 16.97 -9.06
CA VAL A 71 15.80 16.88 -10.24
C VAL A 71 16.50 18.21 -10.49
N ASN A 72 15.74 19.32 -10.48
CA ASN A 72 16.28 20.66 -10.68
C ASN A 72 17.35 21.01 -9.63
N GLU A 73 17.11 20.69 -8.36
CA GLU A 73 18.07 20.93 -7.27
C GLU A 73 19.35 20.10 -7.42
N LEU A 74 19.23 18.84 -7.83
CA LEU A 74 20.38 17.96 -8.08
C LEU A 74 21.21 18.43 -9.28
N THR A 75 20.56 18.89 -10.36
CA THR A 75 21.25 19.41 -11.55
C THR A 75 21.87 20.79 -11.36
N LYS A 76 21.36 21.62 -10.43
CA LYS A 76 21.95 22.92 -10.10
C LYS A 76 23.30 22.83 -9.37
N LYS A 77 23.59 21.69 -8.74
CA LYS A 77 24.84 21.44 -8.01
C LYS A 77 25.93 20.81 -8.88
N ALA A 78 25.65 20.52 -10.16
CA ALA A 78 26.59 19.95 -11.12
C ALA A 78 27.28 21.02 -11.96
#